data_AF-A0A1W9I1B2-F1
#
_entry.id   AF-A0A1W9I1B2-F1
#
_cell.length_a   1.000
_cell.length_b   1.000
_cell.length_c   1.000
_cell.angle_alpha   90.00
_cell.angle_beta   90.00
_cell.angle_gamma   90.00
#
_symmetry.space_group_name_H-M   'P 1'
#
loop_
_entity.id
_entity.type
_entity.pdbx_description
1 polymer ?
#
loop_
_entity_poly.entity_id
_entity_poly.type
_entity_poly.pdbx_seq_one_letter_code
_entity_poly.pdbx_strand_id
1 'polypeptide(L)'
;MMARCLLVIACLLVSGLADQSAHAQQEFRPGIDCQCRGPQGQMFDLKEKTCLRSDAGNRIATCVMNQNVTSWQFSDESCDVSLRQDRPKGTKTASFKAAIN
;
A
#
# COMPACT_ATOMS: atom_id res chain seq x y z
N MET A 1 43.76 28.49 -32.52
CA MET A 1 43.12 27.26 -31.99
C MET A 1 42.58 27.44 -30.56
N MET A 2 43.21 28.23 -29.69
CA MET A 2 42.80 28.43 -28.28
C MET A 2 41.41 29.08 -28.08
N ALA A 3 40.99 30.01 -28.96
CA ALA A 3 39.72 30.73 -28.82
C ALA A 3 38.45 29.87 -29.03
N ARG A 4 38.59 28.72 -29.71
CA ARG A 4 37.48 27.77 -29.91
C ARG A 4 37.24 26.87 -28.69
N CYS A 5 38.25 26.69 -27.84
CA CYS A 5 38.16 25.89 -26.62
C CYS A 5 37.34 26.61 -25.53
N LEU A 6 37.48 27.94 -25.45
CA LEU A 6 36.79 28.77 -24.44
C LEU A 6 35.26 28.80 -24.62
N LEU A 7 34.77 28.75 -25.87
CA LEU A 7 33.34 28.72 -26.16
C LEU A 7 32.68 27.39 -25.73
N VAL A 8 33.40 26.26 -25.84
CA VAL A 8 32.88 24.94 -25.45
C VAL A 8 32.74 24.82 -23.93
N ILE A 9 33.69 25.38 -23.17
CA ILE A 9 33.66 25.38 -21.70
C ILE A 9 32.49 26.24 -21.18
N ALA A 10 32.21 27.37 -21.83
CA ALA A 10 31.09 28.23 -21.45
C ALA A 10 29.72 27.54 -21.63
N CYS A 11 29.55 26.70 -22.66
CA CYS A 11 28.30 25.94 -22.86
C CYS A 11 28.09 24.84 -21.80
N LEU A 12 29.16 24.16 -21.38
CA LEU A 12 29.06 23.08 -20.36
C LEU A 12 28.68 23.60 -18.97
N LEU A 13 29.01 24.85 -18.64
CA LEU A 13 28.64 25.46 -17.35
C LEU A 13 27.16 25.88 -17.29
N VAL A 14 26.48 26.10 -18.42
CA VAL A 14 25.06 26.52 -18.45
C VAL A 14 24.11 25.32 -18.31
N SER A 15 24.53 24.11 -18.68
CA SER A 15 23.68 22.90 -18.64
C SER A 15 23.54 22.26 -17.25
N GLY A 16 24.17 22.83 -16.21
CA GLY A 16 24.27 22.24 -14.87
C GLY A 16 23.10 22.47 -13.90
N LEU A 17 22.08 23.26 -14.27
CA LEU A 17 20.84 23.42 -13.48
C LEU A 17 19.64 22.79 -14.19
N ALA A 18 19.76 21.54 -14.60
CA ALA A 18 18.58 20.69 -14.78
C ALA A 18 18.23 20.13 -13.40
N ASP A 19 17.39 20.87 -12.68
CA ASP A 19 16.80 20.50 -11.40
C ASP A 19 16.13 19.11 -11.53
N GLN A 20 16.86 18.08 -11.13
CA GLN A 20 16.38 16.70 -11.11
C GLN A 20 15.58 16.47 -9.82
N SER A 21 14.54 17.28 -9.61
CA SER A 21 13.53 17.05 -8.59
C SER A 21 12.29 16.38 -9.20
N ALA A 22 12.51 15.33 -10.00
CA ALA A 22 11.48 14.34 -10.25
C ALA A 22 11.42 13.34 -9.09
N HIS A 23 11.17 13.85 -7.87
CA HIS A 23 10.62 12.99 -6.83
C HIS A 23 9.28 12.51 -7.37
N ALA A 24 9.19 11.20 -7.62
CA ALA A 24 7.98 10.52 -8.03
C ALA A 24 6.79 11.12 -7.27
N GLN A 25 5.92 11.83 -7.99
CA GLN A 25 4.62 12.21 -7.47
C GLN A 25 3.88 10.89 -7.27
N GLN A 26 3.92 10.39 -6.03
CA GLN A 26 3.10 9.26 -5.62
C GLN A 26 1.66 9.68 -5.87
N GLU A 27 1.10 9.16 -6.95
CA GLU A 27 -0.28 9.36 -7.32
C GLU A 27 -1.12 8.78 -6.18
N PHE A 28 -1.58 9.64 -5.29
CA PHE A 28 -2.64 9.29 -4.35
C PHE A 28 -3.83 8.96 -5.22
N ARG A 29 -4.04 7.66 -5.48
CA ARG A 29 -5.24 7.12 -6.12
C ARG A 29 -6.30 7.07 -5.02
N PRO A 30 -7.19 8.08 -4.91
CA PRO A 30 -8.26 7.97 -3.94
C PRO A 30 -9.12 6.77 -4.34
N GLY A 31 -9.18 5.75 -3.49
CA GLY A 31 -10.12 4.63 -3.65
C GLY A 31 -9.54 3.25 -3.97
N ILE A 32 -8.23 3.01 -3.91
CA ILE A 32 -7.72 1.62 -3.91
C ILE A 32 -7.78 1.08 -2.47
N ASP A 33 -8.88 0.40 -2.15
CA ASP A 33 -9.02 -0.35 -0.89
C ASP A 33 -8.09 -1.58 -0.92
N CYS A 34 -6.93 -1.45 -0.27
CA CYS A 34 -5.93 -2.52 -0.16
C CYS A 34 -6.38 -3.56 0.87
N GLN A 35 -6.85 -4.71 0.38
CA GLN A 35 -7.39 -5.78 1.22
C GLN A 35 -6.72 -7.13 0.95
N CYS A 36 -6.73 -8.01 1.95
CA CYS A 36 -6.37 -9.41 1.82
C CYS A 36 -7.62 -10.27 1.67
N ARG A 37 -7.58 -11.28 0.79
CA ARG A 37 -8.68 -12.23 0.60
C ARG A 37 -8.52 -13.44 1.51
N GLY A 38 -9.55 -13.72 2.31
CA GLY A 38 -9.65 -14.91 3.15
C GLY A 38 -10.21 -16.13 2.39
N PRO A 39 -10.27 -17.31 3.03
CA PRO A 39 -10.59 -18.59 2.40
C PRO A 39 -11.98 -18.64 1.76
N GLN A 40 -12.94 -17.91 2.32
CA GLN A 40 -14.32 -17.83 1.81
C GLN A 40 -14.58 -16.54 1.02
N GLY A 41 -13.53 -15.88 0.52
CA GLY A 41 -13.65 -14.62 -0.20
C GLY A 41 -13.98 -13.40 0.67
N GLN A 42 -13.95 -13.56 2.00
CA GLN A 42 -13.99 -12.45 2.95
C GLN A 42 -12.82 -11.52 2.69
N MET A 43 -13.05 -10.22 2.72
CA MET A 43 -11.99 -9.22 2.56
C MET A 43 -11.59 -8.67 3.92
N PHE A 44 -10.30 -8.48 4.10
CA PHE A 44 -9.70 -7.98 5.33
C PHE A 44 -8.88 -6.74 5.03
N ASP A 45 -9.13 -5.66 5.76
CA ASP A 45 -8.34 -4.44 5.68
C ASP A 45 -6.94 -4.66 6.23
N LEU A 46 -6.01 -3.78 5.86
CA LEU A 46 -4.67 -3.78 6.42
C LEU A 46 -4.72 -3.74 7.96
N LYS A 47 -3.82 -4.49 8.59
CA LYS A 47 -3.67 -4.72 10.04
C LYS A 47 -4.75 -5.57 10.69
N GLU A 48 -5.82 -5.93 9.97
CA GLU A 48 -6.78 -6.87 10.51
C GLU A 48 -6.19 -8.27 10.64
N LYS A 49 -6.66 -8.99 11.66
CA LYS A 49 -6.21 -10.35 11.98
C LYS A 49 -7.32 -11.36 11.76
N THR A 50 -6.95 -12.56 11.33
CA THR A 50 -7.86 -13.69 11.23
C THR A 50 -7.11 -15.00 11.39
N CYS A 51 -7.84 -16.07 11.68
CA CYS A 51 -7.28 -17.41 11.77
C CYS A 51 -7.23 -18.05 10.37
N LEU A 52 -6.04 -18.35 9.87
CA LEU A 52 -5.82 -18.98 8.57
C LEU A 52 -5.03 -20.28 8.73
N ARG A 53 -5.23 -21.21 7.78
CA ARG A 53 -4.45 -22.44 7.73
C ARG A 53 -3.10 -22.19 7.05
N SER A 54 -2.04 -22.56 7.75
CA SER A 54 -0.65 -22.62 7.29
C SER A 54 -0.17 -24.08 7.23
N ASP A 55 1.07 -24.29 6.79
CA ASP A 55 1.78 -25.57 6.89
C ASP A 55 1.92 -26.05 8.34
N ALA A 56 2.12 -25.12 9.28
CA ALA A 56 2.22 -25.39 10.72
C ALA A 56 0.87 -25.46 11.44
N GLY A 57 -0.24 -25.64 10.70
CA GLY A 57 -1.60 -25.67 11.23
C GLY A 57 -2.29 -24.30 11.20
N ASN A 58 -3.35 -24.15 12.00
CA ASN A 58 -4.10 -22.89 12.04
C ASN A 58 -3.33 -21.85 12.86
N ARG A 59 -3.04 -20.70 12.24
CA ARG A 59 -2.24 -19.61 12.82
C ARG A 59 -2.93 -18.28 12.64
N ILE A 60 -2.66 -17.36 13.56
CA ILE A 60 -3.10 -15.98 13.40
C ILE A 60 -2.34 -15.35 12.23
N ALA A 61 -3.07 -14.82 11.26
CA ALA A 61 -2.53 -14.09 10.13
C ALA A 61 -2.98 -12.62 10.18
N THR A 62 -2.05 -11.70 9.97
CA THR A 62 -2.33 -10.26 9.86
C THR A 62 -2.25 -9.86 8.40
N CYS A 63 -3.24 -9.12 7.91
CA CYS A 63 -3.19 -8.54 6.57
C CYS A 63 -2.17 -7.40 6.56
N VAL A 64 -1.14 -7.48 5.74
CA VAL A 64 -0.07 -6.48 5.65
C VAL A 64 0.16 -6.05 4.22
N MET A 65 0.81 -4.90 4.04
CA MET A 65 1.35 -4.49 2.76
C MET A 65 2.79 -4.96 2.68
N ASN A 66 3.12 -5.77 1.68
CA ASN A 66 4.49 -6.23 1.42
C ASN A 66 4.83 -5.98 -0.05
N GLN A 67 5.82 -5.12 -0.32
CA GLN A 67 6.24 -4.76 -1.68
C GLN A 67 5.07 -4.34 -2.61
N ASN A 68 4.19 -3.47 -2.12
CA ASN A 68 2.99 -2.99 -2.85
C ASN A 68 1.95 -4.06 -3.17
N VAL A 69 2.05 -5.25 -2.56
CA VAL A 69 1.06 -6.32 -2.66
C VAL A 69 0.52 -6.63 -1.27
N THR A 70 -0.81 -6.72 -1.15
CA THR A 70 -1.43 -7.16 0.09
C THR A 70 -1.14 -8.64 0.31
N SER A 71 -0.61 -8.97 1.49
CA SER A 71 -0.09 -10.29 1.82
C SER A 71 -0.50 -10.68 3.24
N TRP A 72 -0.58 -11.98 3.49
CA TRP A 72 -0.77 -12.53 4.83
C TRP A 72 0.57 -12.71 5.54
N GLN A 73 0.74 -12.06 6.68
CA GLN A 73 1.84 -12.32 7.60
C GLN A 73 1.36 -13.24 8.71
N PHE A 74 1.89 -14.46 8.75
CA PHE A 74 1.57 -15.45 9.78
C PHE A 74 2.39 -15.19 11.05
N SER A 75 1.72 -15.33 12.20
CA SER A 75 2.33 -15.37 13.53
C SER A 75 2.61 -16.83 13.94
N ASP A 76 3.52 -17.01 14.88
CA ASP A 76 3.72 -18.29 15.56
C ASP A 76 2.58 -18.64 16.52
N GLU A 77 1.65 -17.73 16.75
CA GLU A 77 0.47 -17.99 17.60
C GLU A 77 -0.54 -18.92 16.88
N SER A 78 -0.82 -20.08 17.49
CA SER A 78 -1.89 -20.98 17.04
C SER A 78 -3.27 -20.42 17.37
N CYS A 79 -4.23 -20.62 16.50
CA CYS A 79 -5.62 -20.25 16.74
C CYS A 79 -6.57 -21.44 16.56
N ASP A 80 -7.56 -21.51 17.44
CA ASP A 80 -8.65 -22.47 17.33
C ASP A 80 -9.73 -21.91 16.39
N VAL A 81 -10.22 -22.72 15.47
CA VAL A 81 -11.33 -22.37 14.57
C VAL A 81 -12.67 -22.67 15.23
N SER A 82 -12.85 -22.18 16.45
CA SER A 82 -14.12 -22.28 17.16
C SER A 82 -15.17 -21.48 16.38
N LEU A 83 -16.34 -22.10 16.17
CA LEU A 83 -17.38 -21.67 15.23
C LEU A 83 -17.75 -20.17 15.36
N ARG A 84 -17.58 -19.46 14.23
CA ARG A 84 -18.16 -18.15 13.89
C ARG A 84 -17.90 -17.00 14.87
N GLN A 85 -16.81 -16.27 14.62
CA GLN A 85 -16.74 -14.86 14.98
C GLN A 85 -17.47 -14.06 13.89
N ASP A 86 -18.73 -13.74 14.14
CA ASP A 86 -19.52 -12.83 13.31
C ASP A 86 -18.85 -11.45 13.36
N ARG A 87 -17.92 -11.20 12.42
CA ARG A 87 -17.27 -9.91 12.33
C ARG A 87 -18.27 -8.94 11.69
N PRO A 88 -18.68 -7.85 12.37
CA PRO A 88 -19.42 -6.79 11.71
C PRO A 88 -18.51 -6.22 10.62
N LYS A 89 -18.88 -6.41 9.34
CA LYS A 89 -18.22 -5.75 8.22
C LYS A 89 -18.37 -4.25 8.47
N GLY A 90 -17.24 -3.55 8.63
CA GLY A 90 -17.24 -2.10 8.76
C GLY A 90 -17.92 -1.48 7.55
N THR A 91 -19.20 -1.11 7.69
CA THR A 91 -19.87 -0.27 6.73
C THR A 91 -19.23 1.11 6.87
N LYS A 92 -18.47 1.52 5.85
CA LYS A 92 -18.06 2.92 5.71
C LYS A 92 -19.35 3.74 5.63
N THR A 93 -19.78 4.33 6.75
CA THR A 93 -20.89 5.29 6.78
C THR A 93 -20.49 6.46 5.89
N ALA A 94 -21.01 6.49 4.67
CA ALA A 94 -20.95 7.66 3.82
C ALA A 94 -21.71 8.78 4.55
N SER A 95 -20.96 9.71 5.13
CA SER A 95 -21.49 10.96 5.65
C SER A 95 -21.97 11.80 4.46
N PHE A 96 -23.21 11.56 4.03
CA PHE A 96 -23.90 12.49 3.15
C PHE A 96 -24.27 13.72 3.97
N LYS A 97 -23.41 14.73 3.90
CA LYS A 97 -23.70 16.06 4.42
C LYS A 97 -24.91 16.59 3.66
N ALA A 98 -26.04 16.71 4.35
CA ALA A 98 -27.27 17.28 3.81
C ALA A 98 -26.97 18.66 3.20
N ALA A 99 -27.19 18.78 1.90
CA ALA A 99 -27.21 20.07 1.23
C ALA A 99 -28.52 20.76 1.63
N ILE A 100 -28.37 21.86 2.36
CA ILE A 100 -29.44 22.80 2.67
C ILE A 100 -29.45 23.81 1.52
N ASN A 101 -30.53 23.87 0.74
CA ASN A 101 -31.00 25.09 0.09
C ASN A 101 -32.50 24.98 -0.16
#